data_AF-A0A0P7X4Q5-F1
#
_entry.id   AF-A0A0P7X4Q5-F1
#
_cell.length_a   1.000
_cell.length_b   1.000
_cell.length_c   1.000
_cell.angle_alpha   90.00
_cell.angle_beta   90.00
_cell.angle_gamma   90.00
#
_symmetry.space_group_name_H-M   'P 1'
#
loop_
_entity.id
_entity.type
_entity.pdbx_description
1 polymer ?
#
loop_
_entity_poly.entity_id
_entity_poly.type
_entity_poly.pdbx_seq_one_letter_code
_entity_poly.pdbx_strand_id
1 'polypeptide(L)'
;MTGSVSLFFPLMISALVLAVLALVFGMMLSWRKLQERADTHTRALMDSMDSRLTRHNAQLETLLEQHARSRQSAEEQMNQNVETIRADLEWLAGEKMIEEAMQLVRDNTPLTQISQETGLSKDTIRTLAAFRPH
;
A
#
# COMPACT_ATOMS: atom_id res chain seq x y z
N MET A 1 -10.46 20.17 98.27
CA MET A 1 -10.28 20.83 96.95
C MET A 1 -9.65 19.83 96.00
N THR A 2 -10.46 18.97 95.36
CA THR A 2 -9.98 17.93 94.43
C THR A 2 -11.10 17.65 93.44
N GLY A 3 -11.16 18.40 92.33
CA GLY A 3 -12.28 18.25 91.39
C GLY A 3 -12.09 18.84 90.00
N SER A 4 -10.87 19.20 89.59
CA SER A 4 -10.67 19.91 88.30
C SER A 4 -9.63 19.29 87.37
N VAL A 5 -8.94 18.21 87.76
CA VAL A 5 -7.87 17.59 86.94
C VAL A 5 -8.38 16.40 86.11
N SER A 6 -9.54 15.82 86.43
CA SER A 6 -10.05 14.61 85.74
C SER A 6 -10.64 14.85 84.35
N LEU A 7 -10.97 16.09 83.98
CA LEU A 7 -11.56 16.43 82.66
C LEU A 7 -10.52 16.71 81.56
N PHE A 8 -9.29 17.06 81.92
CA PHE A 8 -8.24 17.39 80.95
C PHE A 8 -7.68 16.15 80.22
N PHE A 9 -7.57 15.03 80.94
CA PHE A 9 -7.06 13.78 80.37
C PHE A 9 -7.94 13.21 79.24
N PRO A 10 -9.28 13.10 79.38
CA PRO A 10 -10.13 12.63 78.28
C PRO A 10 -10.17 13.62 77.11
N LEU A 11 -10.05 14.93 77.36
CA LEU A 11 -9.96 15.95 76.31
C LEU A 11 -8.65 15.86 75.49
N MET A 12 -7.52 15.56 76.14
CA MET A 12 -6.26 15.34 75.45
C MET A 12 -6.28 14.09 74.58
N ILE A 13 -6.90 13.01 75.08
CA ILE A 13 -7.05 11.76 74.31
C ILE A 13 -7.98 11.97 73.11
N SER A 14 -9.10 12.67 73.27
CA SER A 14 -10.01 12.94 72.15
C SER A 14 -9.38 13.85 71.10
N ALA A 15 -8.60 14.87 71.51
CA ALA A 15 -7.83 15.72 70.59
C ALA A 15 -6.77 14.91 69.82
N LEU A 16 -6.08 13.98 70.48
CA LEU A 16 -5.10 13.11 69.84
C LEU A 16 -5.76 12.19 68.81
N VAL A 17 -6.91 11.58 69.15
CA VAL A 17 -7.69 10.73 68.23
C VAL A 17 -8.16 11.52 67.02
N LEU A 18 -8.67 12.75 67.21
CA LEU A 18 -9.06 13.64 66.12
C LEU A 18 -7.88 13.99 65.21
N ALA A 19 -6.70 14.27 65.78
CA ALA A 19 -5.51 14.58 65.01
C ALA A 19 -5.05 13.39 64.16
N VAL A 20 -5.08 12.17 64.71
CA VAL A 20 -4.73 10.95 63.97
C VAL A 20 -5.75 10.67 62.86
N LEU A 21 -7.05 10.81 63.14
CA LEU A 21 -8.09 10.65 62.13
C LEU A 21 -7.94 11.67 60.99
N ALA A 22 -7.62 12.93 61.29
CA ALA A 22 -7.37 13.95 60.28
C ALA A 22 -6.14 13.62 59.41
N LEU A 23 -5.07 13.06 60.01
CA LEU A 23 -3.88 12.60 59.28
C LEU A 23 -4.20 11.45 58.32
N VAL A 24 -4.90 10.42 58.80
CA VAL A 24 -5.30 9.27 57.98
C VAL A 24 -6.24 9.70 56.86
N PHE A 25 -7.21 10.56 57.16
CA PHE A 25 -8.13 11.09 56.17
C PHE A 25 -7.42 11.96 55.12
N GLY A 26 -6.47 12.80 55.54
CA GLY A 26 -5.64 13.60 54.64
C GLY A 26 -4.76 12.73 53.73
N MET A 27 -4.20 11.63 54.27
CA MET A 27 -3.41 10.67 53.50
C MET A 27 -4.27 9.88 52.50
N MET A 28 -5.48 9.48 52.88
CA MET A 28 -6.41 8.80 51.97
C MET A 28 -6.85 9.71 50.81
N LEU A 29 -7.12 10.99 51.10
CA LEU A 29 -7.46 11.97 50.06
C LEU A 29 -6.29 12.28 49.13
N SER A 30 -5.06 12.34 49.66
CA SER A 30 -3.87 12.57 48.83
C SER A 30 -3.58 11.38 47.92
N TRP A 31 -3.75 10.15 48.42
CA TRP A 31 -3.66 8.92 47.62
C TRP A 31 -4.72 8.86 46.52
N ARG A 32 -5.97 9.24 46.82
CA ARG A 32 -7.03 9.29 45.80
C ARG A 32 -6.69 10.27 44.68
N LYS A 33 -6.15 11.45 45.02
CA LYS A 33 -5.69 12.44 44.02
C LYS A 33 -4.51 11.94 43.18
N LEU A 34 -3.59 11.17 43.78
CA LEU A 34 -2.48 10.55 43.05
C LEU A 34 -3.00 9.49 42.06
N GLN A 35 -4.00 8.71 42.47
CA GLN A 35 -4.61 7.69 41.62
C GLN A 35 -5.40 8.30 40.45
N GLU A 36 -6.19 9.36 40.70
CA GLU A 36 -6.87 10.13 39.65
C GLU A 36 -5.87 10.71 38.61
N ARG A 37 -4.70 11.17 39.06
CA ARG A 37 -3.63 11.66 38.16
C ARG A 37 -2.97 10.54 37.34
N ALA A 38 -2.75 9.38 37.94
CA ALA A 38 -2.21 8.22 37.22
C ALA A 38 -3.20 7.74 36.14
N ASP A 39 -4.48 7.61 36.49
CA ASP A 39 -5.52 7.14 35.57
C ASP A 39 -5.73 8.11 34.39
N THR A 40 -5.71 9.42 34.65
CA THR A 40 -5.81 10.44 33.60
C THR A 40 -4.62 10.42 32.65
N HIS A 41 -3.40 10.23 33.17
CA HIS A 41 -2.21 10.09 32.34
C HIS A 41 -2.24 8.83 31.47
N THR A 42 -2.61 7.68 32.04
CA THR A 42 -2.74 6.42 31.30
C THR A 42 -3.83 6.50 30.23
N ARG A 43 -4.99 7.13 30.53
CA ARG A 43 -6.06 7.36 29.55
C ARG A 43 -5.61 8.28 28.41
N ALA A 44 -4.93 9.39 28.73
CA ALA A 44 -4.42 10.31 27.72
C ALA A 44 -3.38 9.65 26.80
N LEU A 45 -2.51 8.80 27.37
CA LEU A 45 -1.57 8.01 26.57
C LEU A 45 -2.32 7.04 25.65
N MET A 46 -3.31 6.31 26.16
CA MET A 46 -4.09 5.35 25.37
C MET A 46 -4.86 6.03 24.23
N ASP A 47 -5.48 7.18 24.48
CA ASP A 47 -6.16 8.00 23.47
C ASP A 47 -5.17 8.55 22.40
N SER A 48 -3.99 8.97 22.84
CA SER A 48 -2.93 9.39 21.91
C SER A 48 -2.44 8.23 21.02
N MET A 49 -2.37 7.00 21.56
CA MET A 49 -1.99 5.81 20.81
C MET A 49 -3.08 5.40 19.84
N ASP A 50 -4.35 5.40 20.27
CA ASP A 50 -5.49 5.07 19.43
C ASP A 50 -5.61 6.04 18.25
N SER A 51 -5.53 7.35 18.51
CA SER A 51 -5.54 8.36 17.44
C SER A 51 -4.36 8.22 16.47
N ARG A 52 -3.20 7.74 16.93
CA ARG A 52 -2.04 7.45 16.06
C ARG A 52 -2.26 6.19 15.23
N LEU A 53 -2.81 5.13 15.81
CA LEU A 53 -3.14 3.89 15.11
C LEU A 53 -4.19 4.15 14.02
N THR A 54 -5.24 4.90 14.33
CA THR A 54 -6.28 5.26 13.36
C THR A 54 -5.72 6.09 12.20
N ARG A 55 -4.84 7.06 12.49
CA ARG A 55 -4.12 7.81 11.45
C ARG A 55 -3.22 6.93 10.60
N HIS A 56 -2.48 6.02 11.22
CA HIS A 56 -1.59 5.12 10.49
C HIS A 56 -2.36 4.12 9.62
N ASN A 57 -3.48 3.59 10.11
CA ASN A 57 -4.36 2.73 9.31
C ASN A 57 -4.94 3.48 8.11
N ALA A 58 -5.43 4.71 8.30
CA ALA A 58 -5.90 5.54 7.18
C ALA A 58 -4.77 5.85 6.16
N GLN A 59 -3.54 6.05 6.63
CA GLN A 59 -2.38 6.22 5.75
C GLN A 59 -2.04 4.94 4.99
N LEU A 60 -2.11 3.77 5.65
CA LEU A 60 -1.87 2.49 5.00
C LEU A 60 -2.93 2.18 3.95
N GLU A 61 -4.21 2.43 4.25
CA GLU A 61 -5.30 2.26 3.29
C GLU A 61 -5.09 3.13 2.05
N THR A 62 -4.76 4.41 2.22
CA THR A 62 -4.50 5.31 1.08
C THR A 62 -3.28 4.90 0.27
N LEU A 63 -2.19 4.45 0.91
CA LEU A 63 -1.01 3.93 0.21
C LEU A 63 -1.32 2.64 -0.55
N LEU A 64 -2.11 1.73 0.03
CA LEU A 64 -2.52 0.49 -0.62
C LEU A 64 -3.40 0.77 -1.85
N GLU A 65 -4.36 1.68 -1.74
CA GLU A 65 -5.18 2.10 -2.87
C GLU A 65 -4.35 2.76 -3.98
N GLN A 66 -3.42 3.64 -3.62
CA GLN A 66 -2.54 4.29 -4.58
C GLN A 66 -1.64 3.26 -5.29
N HIS A 67 -1.10 2.31 -4.55
CA HIS A 67 -0.25 1.26 -5.09
C HIS A 67 -1.05 0.30 -6.00
N ALA A 68 -2.28 -0.05 -5.63
CA ALA A 68 -3.16 -0.86 -6.46
C ALA A 68 -3.48 -0.17 -7.80
N ARG A 69 -3.82 1.13 -7.77
CA ARG A 69 -4.07 1.91 -8.99
C ARG A 69 -2.82 2.03 -9.87
N SER A 70 -1.67 2.30 -9.26
CA SER A 70 -0.40 2.41 -10.00
C SER A 70 -0.01 1.08 -10.64
N ARG A 71 -0.25 -0.05 -9.97
CA ARG A 71 0.00 -1.37 -10.54
C ARG A 71 -0.93 -1.66 -11.72
N GLN A 72 -2.21 -1.41 -11.55
CA GLN A 72 -3.19 -1.62 -12.62
C GLN A 72 -2.85 -0.79 -13.86
N SER A 73 -2.48 0.49 -13.71
CA SER A 73 -2.13 1.32 -14.86
C SER A 73 -0.82 0.87 -15.51
N ALA A 74 0.16 0.40 -14.73
CA ALA A 74 1.42 -0.10 -15.26
C ALA A 74 1.22 -1.41 -16.04
N GLU A 75 0.36 -2.31 -15.55
CA GLU A 75 -0.01 -3.55 -16.24
C GLU A 75 -0.75 -3.25 -17.54
N GLU A 76 -1.71 -2.32 -17.52
CA GLU A 76 -2.44 -1.91 -18.71
C GLU A 76 -1.51 -1.30 -19.77
N GLN A 77 -0.60 -0.41 -19.36
CA GLN A 77 0.39 0.18 -20.26
C GLN A 77 1.35 -0.87 -20.83
N MET A 78 1.78 -1.84 -20.02
CA MET A 78 2.65 -2.92 -20.49
C MET A 78 1.95 -3.76 -21.55
N ASN A 79 0.68 -4.10 -21.34
CA ASN A 79 -0.10 -4.88 -22.30
C ASN A 79 -0.29 -4.11 -23.63
N GLN A 80 -0.57 -2.81 -23.57
CA GLN A 80 -0.66 -1.97 -24.77
C GLN A 80 0.67 -1.91 -25.54
N ASN A 81 1.79 -1.79 -24.82
CA ASN A 81 3.12 -1.80 -25.43
C ASN A 81 3.43 -3.15 -26.08
N VAL A 82 3.09 -4.26 -25.43
CA VAL A 82 3.29 -5.61 -25.99
C VAL A 82 2.48 -5.80 -27.27
N GLU A 83 1.22 -5.36 -27.29
CA GLU A 83 0.38 -5.46 -28.49
C GLU A 83 0.91 -4.59 -29.63
N THR A 84 1.41 -3.39 -29.31
CA THR A 84 2.04 -2.51 -30.29
C THR A 84 3.30 -3.15 -30.89
N ILE A 85 4.20 -3.66 -30.03
CA ILE A 85 5.42 -4.34 -30.48
C ILE A 85 5.06 -5.57 -31.32
N ARG A 86 4.03 -6.31 -30.94
CA ARG A 86 3.58 -7.46 -31.70
C ARG A 86 3.09 -7.05 -33.09
N ALA A 87 2.27 -6.01 -33.18
CA ALA A 87 1.81 -5.48 -34.46
C ALA A 87 2.97 -5.00 -35.34
N ASP A 88 3.95 -4.31 -34.75
CA ASP A 88 5.16 -3.86 -35.45
C ASP A 88 5.98 -5.06 -35.96
N LEU A 89 6.11 -6.13 -35.17
CA LEU A 89 6.80 -7.35 -35.56
C LEU A 89 6.04 -8.12 -36.67
N GLU A 90 4.71 -8.21 -36.58
CA GLU A 90 3.89 -8.83 -37.62
C GLU A 90 3.99 -8.05 -38.94
N TRP A 91 4.04 -6.71 -38.88
CA TRP A 91 4.27 -5.86 -40.04
C TRP A 91 5.67 -6.06 -40.63
N LEU A 92 6.73 -6.01 -39.81
CA LEU A 92 8.11 -6.24 -40.25
C LEU A 92 8.31 -7.64 -40.84
N ALA A 93 7.69 -8.65 -40.25
CA ALA A 93 7.73 -10.01 -40.78
C ALA A 93 7.07 -10.10 -42.16
N GLY A 94 5.93 -9.42 -42.34
CA GLY A 94 5.28 -9.31 -43.64
C GLY A 94 6.15 -8.59 -44.68
N GLU A 95 6.78 -7.48 -44.30
CA GLU A 95 7.68 -6.72 -45.19
C GLU A 95 8.89 -7.55 -45.60
N LYS A 96 9.58 -8.19 -44.65
CA LYS A 96 10.73 -9.06 -44.94
C LYS A 96 10.37 -10.24 -45.84
N MET A 97 9.20 -10.84 -45.62
CA MET A 97 8.71 -11.96 -46.42
C MET A 97 8.47 -11.55 -47.88
N ILE A 98 7.91 -10.35 -48.09
CA ILE A 98 7.72 -9.80 -49.43
C ILE A 98 9.07 -9.48 -50.09
N GLU A 99 10.01 -8.87 -49.36
CA GLU A 99 11.34 -8.55 -49.90
C GLU A 99 12.09 -9.83 -50.34
N GLU A 100 12.08 -10.87 -49.51
CA GLU A 100 12.66 -12.17 -49.83
C GLU A 100 11.98 -12.81 -51.05
N ALA A 101 10.65 -12.77 -51.11
CA ALA A 101 9.92 -13.26 -52.28
C ALA A 101 10.26 -12.49 -53.56
N MET A 102 10.40 -11.16 -53.48
CA MET A 102 10.83 -10.33 -54.61
C MET A 102 12.27 -10.65 -55.05
N GLN A 103 13.16 -10.95 -54.11
CA GLN A 103 14.52 -11.35 -54.43
C GLN A 103 14.55 -12.70 -55.15
N LEU A 104 13.83 -13.70 -54.64
CA LEU A 104 13.72 -15.01 -55.30
C LEU A 104 13.09 -14.92 -56.70
N VAL A 105 12.10 -14.03 -56.87
CA VAL A 105 11.51 -13.69 -58.18
C VAL A 105 12.54 -13.06 -59.12
N ARG A 106 13.36 -12.12 -58.63
CA ARG A 106 14.44 -11.49 -59.40
C ARG A 106 15.48 -12.52 -59.86
N ASP A 107 15.75 -13.52 -59.02
CA ASP A 107 16.67 -14.63 -59.28
C ASP A 107 16.10 -15.72 -60.22
N ASN A 108 14.89 -15.51 -60.80
CA ASN A 108 14.18 -16.47 -61.65
C ASN A 108 13.86 -17.82 -60.97
N THR A 109 13.72 -17.82 -59.64
CA THR A 109 13.36 -19.04 -58.90
C THR A 109 11.94 -19.51 -59.28
N PRO A 110 11.68 -20.83 -59.46
CA PRO A 110 10.35 -21.32 -59.79
C PRO A 110 9.30 -20.94 -58.74
N LEU A 111 8.12 -20.49 -59.16
CA LEU A 111 7.05 -20.03 -58.24
C LEU A 111 6.65 -21.08 -57.18
N THR A 112 6.74 -22.37 -57.50
CA THR A 112 6.47 -23.45 -56.56
C THR A 112 7.47 -23.49 -55.42
N GLN A 113 8.73 -23.16 -55.70
CA GLN A 113 9.80 -23.13 -54.71
C GLN A 113 9.71 -21.87 -53.84
N ILE A 114 9.43 -20.70 -54.45
CA ILE A 114 9.20 -19.45 -53.70
C ILE A 114 8.03 -19.61 -52.72
N SER A 115 6.95 -20.26 -53.13
CA SER A 115 5.78 -20.52 -52.27
C SER A 115 6.10 -21.43 -51.10
N GLN A 116 6.99 -22.41 -51.28
CA GLN A 116 7.44 -23.29 -50.20
C GLN A 116 8.38 -22.57 -49.22
N GLU A 117 9.25 -21.70 -49.71
CA GLU A 117 10.25 -21.00 -48.90
C GLU A 117 9.66 -19.82 -48.12
N THR A 118 8.73 -19.08 -48.72
CA THR A 118 8.14 -17.86 -48.11
C THR A 118 6.76 -18.09 -47.49
N GLY A 119 6.09 -19.21 -47.81
CA GLY A 119 4.71 -19.48 -47.40
C GLY A 119 3.65 -18.65 -48.13
N LEU A 120 4.04 -17.81 -49.09
CA LEU A 120 3.12 -16.99 -49.87
C LEU A 120 2.34 -17.83 -50.89
N SER A 121 1.11 -17.38 -51.21
CA SER A 121 0.29 -18.02 -52.23
C SER A 121 0.92 -17.85 -53.63
N LYS A 122 0.70 -18.84 -54.50
CA LYS A 122 1.20 -18.79 -55.88
C LYS A 122 0.67 -17.58 -56.66
N ASP A 123 -0.55 -17.12 -56.37
CA ASP A 123 -1.13 -15.95 -57.03
C ASP A 123 -0.51 -14.63 -56.54
N THR A 124 -0.17 -14.55 -55.25
CA THR A 124 0.61 -13.44 -54.68
C THR A 124 1.98 -13.36 -55.36
N ILE A 125 2.67 -14.49 -55.51
CA ILE A 125 3.99 -14.55 -56.14
C ILE A 125 3.92 -14.21 -57.63
N ARG A 126 2.88 -14.65 -58.36
CA ARG A 126 2.64 -14.24 -59.76
C ARG A 126 2.50 -12.74 -59.89
N THR A 127 1.79 -12.12 -58.94
CA THR A 127 1.62 -10.67 -58.91
C THR A 127 2.97 -9.97 -58.68
N LEU A 128 3.77 -10.44 -57.72
CA LEU A 128 5.12 -9.92 -57.49
C LEU A 128 6.03 -10.07 -58.72
N ALA A 129 5.95 -11.20 -59.43
CA ALA A 129 6.69 -11.41 -60.68
C ALA A 129 6.27 -10.46 -61.81
N ALA A 130 5.01 -10.05 -61.85
CA ALA A 130 4.52 -9.05 -62.82
C ALA A 130 5.07 -7.65 -62.54
N PHE A 131 5.43 -7.34 -61.28
CA PHE A 131 6.06 -6.07 -60.89
C PHE A 131 7.59 -6.06 -61.06
N ARG A 132 8.19 -7.11 -61.63
CA ARG A 132 9.62 -7.15 -61.92
C ARG A 132 9.97 -6.01 -62.91
N PRO A 133 10.84 -5.06 -62.54
CA PRO A 133 11.36 -4.10 -63.52
C PRO A 133 12.13 -4.87 -64.61
N HIS A 134 11.80 -4.57 -65.87
CA HIS A 134 12.46 -5.14 -67.05
C HIS A 134 13.89 -4.64 -67.19
#